data_AF-A0A6B3ESA0-F1
#
_entry.id   AF-A0A6B3ESA0-F1
#
_cell.length_a   1.000
_cell.length_b   1.000
_cell.length_c   1.000
_cell.angle_alpha   90.00
_cell.angle_beta   90.00
_cell.angle_gamma   90.00
#
_symmetry.space_group_name_H-M   'P 1'
#
loop_
_entity.id
_entity.type
_entity.pdbx_description
1 polymer ?
#
loop_
_entity_poly.entity_id
_entity_poly.type
_entity_poly.pdbx_seq_one_letter_code
_entity_poly.pdbx_strand_id
1 'polypeptide(L)' 'MGHGWEGAVLRLLRAKDFALTVTASERLTPDYVRLRVTGGGLLDASGTLPTTWVRLWFRRGGRPHQRA' A
#
# COMPACT_ATOMS: atom_id res chain seq x y z
N MET A 1 -4.91 -4.75 -16.86
CA MET A 1 -5.42 -6.13 -16.75
C MET A 1 -4.25 -7.08 -16.95
N GLY A 2 -3.88 -7.83 -15.91
CA GLY A 2 -2.71 -8.73 -15.93
C GLY A 2 -2.13 -9.01 -14.54
N HIS A 3 -2.89 -9.65 -13.66
CA HIS A 3 -2.38 -10.28 -12.43
C HIS A 3 -2.77 -11.77 -12.49
N GLY A 4 -2.02 -12.56 -13.26
CA GLY A 4 -2.40 -13.92 -13.64
C GLY A 4 -2.26 -15.00 -12.55
N TRP A 5 -1.71 -14.68 -11.39
CA TRP A 5 -1.58 -15.63 -10.28
C TRP A 5 -1.76 -14.93 -8.92
N GLU A 6 -1.04 -13.84 -8.70
CA GLU A 6 -1.17 -13.04 -7.48
C GLU A 6 -2.59 -12.47 -7.29
N GLY A 7 -3.23 -11.99 -8.37
CA GLY A 7 -4.59 -11.47 -8.30
C GLY A 7 -5.65 -12.55 -8.07
N ALA A 8 -5.37 -13.79 -8.45
CA ALA A 8 -6.23 -14.93 -8.15
C ALA A 8 -6.10 -15.36 -6.68
N VAL A 9 -4.87 -15.38 -6.14
CA VAL A 9 -4.60 -15.67 -4.72
C VAL A 9 -5.18 -14.57 -3.82
N LEU A 10 -5.04 -13.29 -4.18
CA LEU A 10 -5.58 -12.16 -3.42
C LEU A 10 -7.12 -12.13 -3.43
N ARG A 11 -7.75 -12.44 -4.57
CA ARG A 11 -9.20 -12.67 -4.64
C ARG A 11 -9.65 -13.86 -3.78
N LEU A 12 -8.86 -14.93 -3.72
CA LEU A 12 -9.16 -16.11 -2.88
C LEU A 12 -9.12 -15.76 -1.37
N LEU A 13 -8.27 -14.81 -0.97
CA LEU A 13 -8.05 -14.44 0.43
C LEU A 13 -8.99 -13.36 0.97
N ARG A 14 -9.94 -12.83 0.17
CA ARG A 14 -10.74 -11.63 0.51
C ARG A 14 -9.89 -10.44 0.97
N ALA A 15 -8.61 -10.42 0.62
CA ALA A 15 -7.72 -9.33 1.00
C ALA A 15 -8.21 -8.07 0.28
N LYS A 16 -8.69 -7.09 1.04
CA LYS A 16 -9.11 -5.80 0.50
C LYS A 16 -7.85 -5.06 0.05
N ASP A 17 -7.75 -4.78 -1.24
CA ASP A 17 -6.76 -3.85 -1.75
C ASP A 17 -7.24 -2.42 -1.47
N PHE A 18 -6.36 -1.58 -0.94
CA PHE A 18 -6.63 -0.16 -0.70
C PHE A 18 -5.67 0.69 -1.52
N ALA A 19 -6.21 1.66 -2.25
CA ALA A 19 -5.42 2.66 -2.94
C ALA A 19 -5.10 3.83 -1.98
N LEU A 20 -3.83 3.97 -1.62
CA LEU A 20 -3.36 5.10 -0.84
C LEU A 20 -2.96 6.24 -1.77
N THR A 21 -3.51 7.44 -1.56
CA THR A 21 -3.12 8.62 -2.36
C THR A 21 -2.19 9.50 -1.54
N VAL A 22 -0.99 9.77 -2.05
CA VAL A 22 -0.04 10.67 -1.39
C VAL A 22 -0.58 12.09 -1.40
N THR A 23 -0.65 12.70 -0.22
CA THR A 23 -1.09 14.10 -0.04
C THR A 23 0.07 15.02 0.33
N ALA A 24 1.13 14.48 0.95
CA ALA A 24 2.34 15.23 1.23
C ALA A 24 3.57 14.31 1.28
N SER A 25 4.73 14.90 0.98
CA SER A 25 6.04 14.28 1.11
C SER A 25 6.96 15.22 1.87
N GLU A 26 7.63 14.70 2.89
CA GLU A 26 8.52 15.46 3.77
C GLU A 26 9.81 14.67 3.99
N ARG A 27 10.95 15.22 3.58
CA ARG A 27 12.25 14.59 3.75
C ARG A 27 12.82 14.97 5.12
N LEU A 28 12.92 14.02 6.03
CA LEU A 28 13.39 14.26 7.40
C LEU A 28 14.91 14.15 7.52
N THR A 29 15.52 13.25 6.74
CA THR A 29 16.97 13.05 6.67
C THR A 29 17.38 12.68 5.23
N PRO A 30 18.69 12.57 4.91
CA PRO A 30 19.13 12.13 3.59
C PRO A 30 18.56 10.76 3.14
N ASP A 31 18.21 9.89 4.09
CA ASP A 31 17.75 8.53 3.79
C ASP A 31 16.33 8.24 4.28
N TYR A 32 15.64 9.26 4.82
CA TYR A 32 14.31 9.10 5.38
C TYR A 32 13.32 10.13 4.84
N VAL A 33 12.22 9.63 4.27
CA VAL A 33 11.10 10.42 3.79
C VAL A 33 9.83 9.95 4.49
N ARG A 34 9.07 10.91 5.01
CA ARG A 34 7.72 10.72 5.53
C ARG A 34 6.71 11.06 4.44
N LEU A 35 5.77 10.15 4.20
CA LEU A 35 4.63 10.37 3.32
C LEU A 35 3.37 10.50 4.17
N ARG A 36 2.53 11.49 3.86
CA ARG A 36 1.13 11.54 4.32
C ARG A 36 0.25 11.06 3.18
N VAL A 37 -0.74 10.23 3.50
CA VAL A 37 -1.61 9.61 2.50
C VAL A 37 -3.06 9.66 2.95
N THR A 38 -4.00 9.70 2.00
CA THR A 38 -5.38 9.27 2.28
C THR A 38 -5.44 7.75 2.26
N GLY A 39 -6.14 7.17 3.25
CA GLY A 39 -6.19 5.73 3.50
C GLY A 39 -7.01 4.91 2.50
N GLY A 40 -7.78 5.55 1.62
CA GLY A 40 -8.68 4.85 0.69
C GLY A 40 -9.72 3.94 1.38
N GLY A 41 -10.06 4.20 2.65
CA GLY A 41 -10.94 3.35 3.47
C GLY A 41 -10.24 2.21 4.22
N LEU A 42 -8.90 2.14 4.17
CA LEU A 42 -8.10 1.11 4.87
C LEU A 42 -8.46 1.01 6.35
N LEU A 43 -8.38 2.13 7.08
CA LEU A 43 -8.57 2.15 8.53
C LEU A 43 -10.01 1.84 8.93
N ASP A 44 -10.98 2.28 8.14
CA ASP A 44 -12.41 1.97 8.37
C ASP A 44 -12.68 0.46 8.25
N ALA A 45 -11.94 -0.21 7.36
CA ALA A 45 -12.11 -1.63 7.08
C ALA A 45 -11.27 -2.55 7.98
N SER A 46 -10.11 -2.10 8.48
CA SER A 46 -9.19 -2.90 9.30
C SER A 46 -9.24 -2.57 10.79
N GLY A 47 -9.75 -1.39 11.16
CA GLY A 47 -9.50 -0.79 12.46
C GLY A 47 -8.04 -0.35 12.64
N THR A 48 -7.76 0.37 13.72
CA THR A 48 -6.41 0.78 14.13
C THR A 48 -6.00 0.03 15.38
N LEU A 49 -5.07 -0.91 15.25
CA LEU A 49 -4.35 -1.48 16.38
C LEU A 49 -2.97 -0.80 16.51
N PRO A 50 -2.51 -0.50 17.73
CA PRO A 50 -1.14 -0.04 17.95
C PRO A 50 -0.16 -1.00 17.27
N THR A 51 0.89 -0.48 16.64
CA THR A 51 1.94 -1.26 15.93
C THR A 51 1.53 -1.94 14.61
N THR A 52 0.35 -1.62 14.05
CA THR A 52 -0.02 -2.13 12.72
C THR A 52 0.86 -1.51 11.63
N TRP A 53 1.37 -2.35 10.74
CA TRP A 53 2.07 -1.95 9.52
C TRP A 53 1.32 -2.48 8.31
N VAL A 54 1.45 -1.79 7.17
CA VAL A 54 0.90 -2.23 5.89
C VAL A 54 2.02 -2.51 4.92
N ARG A 55 1.79 -3.49 4.05
CA ARG A 55 2.68 -3.75 2.93
C ARG A 55 2.22 -2.92 1.74
N LEU A 56 3.14 -2.19 1.11
CA LEU A 56 2.84 -1.25 0.03
C LEU A 56 3.43 -1.73 -1.29
N TRP A 57 2.62 -1.65 -2.33
CA TRP A 57 3.05 -1.83 -3.71
C TRP A 57 2.94 -0.50 -4.44
N PHE A 58 3.92 -0.21 -5.28
CA PHE A 58 3.92 0.96 -6.15
C PHE A 58 4.33 0.56 -7.56
N ARG A 59 3.96 1.37 -8.56
CA ARG A 59 4.23 1.04 -9.95
C ARG A 59 5.66 1.39 -10.32
N ARG A 60 6.42 0.44 -10.86
CA ARG A 60 7.78 0.64 -11.39
C ARG A 60 7.88 -0.03 -12.75
N GLY A 61 8.21 0.72 -13.80
CA GLY A 61 8.35 0.17 -15.16
C GLY A 61 7.12 -0.59 -15.66
N GLY A 62 5.91 -0.14 -15.30
CA GLY A 62 4.66 -0.79 -15.72
C GLY A 62 4.18 -1.95 -14.85
N ARG A 63 5.00 -2.43 -13.91
CA ARG A 63 4.67 -3.57 -13.05
C ARG A 63 4.52 -3.13 -11.59
N PRO A 64 3.66 -3.81 -10.80
CA PRO A 64 3.65 -3.65 -9.36
C PRO A 64 5.03 -4.02 -8.80
N HIS A 65 5.54 -3.17 -7.91
CA HIS A 65 6.81 -3.37 -7.25
C HIS A 65 6.59 -3.16 -5.75
N GLN A 66 7.11 -4.11 -4.99
CA GLN A 66 7.20 -4.04 -3.53
C GLN A 66 8.68 -4.10 -3.19
N ARG A 67 9.11 -3.30 -2.20
CA ARG A 67 10.43 -3.49 -1.58
C ARG A 67 10.25 -4.45 -0.40
N ALA A 68 11.08 -5.49 -0.33
CA ALA A 68 11.21 -6.34 0.85
C ALA A 68 12.11 -5.64 1.89
#